data_AF-A0A1F9E620-F1
#
_entry.id   AF-A0A1F9E620-F1
#
_cell.length_a   1.000
_cell.length_b   1.000
_cell.length_c   1.000
_cell.angle_alpha   90.00
_cell.angle_beta   90.00
_cell.angle_gamma   90.00
#
_symmetry.space_group_name_H-M   'P 1'
#
loop_
_entity.id
_entity.type
_entity.pdbx_description
1 polymer ?
#
loop_
_entity_poly.entity_id
_entity_poly.type
_entity_poly.pdbx_seq_one_letter_code
_entity_poly.pdbx_strand_id
1 'polypeptide(L)'
;MKKDIKSKPKKLTAEEFDRRAQAGEDLASQFDWDKSTKTITIDFPFWMLNALMMEAKRQGIGRTALIKVWLTEKLDTLKKAS
;
A
#
# COMPACT_ATOMS: atom_id res chain seq x y z
N MET A 1 16.41 18.28 -3.42
CA MET A 1 15.14 18.81 -3.97
C MET A 1 14.15 18.94 -2.82
N LYS A 2 13.71 20.16 -2.48
CA LYS A 2 12.68 20.40 -1.46
C LYS A 2 11.29 20.18 -2.06
N LYS A 3 10.30 19.94 -1.17
CA LYS A 3 8.82 19.95 -1.32
C LYS A 3 8.20 18.55 -1.30
N ASP A 4 7.26 18.17 -0.45
CA ASP A 4 6.35 18.92 0.42
C ASP A 4 6.05 18.14 1.71
N ILE A 5 6.01 18.86 2.84
CA ILE A 5 5.31 18.41 4.03
C ILE A 5 3.84 18.32 3.61
N LYS A 6 3.30 17.10 3.45
CA LYS A 6 1.87 16.87 3.18
C LYS A 6 1.08 17.62 4.26
N SER A 7 0.57 18.80 3.91
CA SER A 7 -0.40 19.55 4.70
C SER A 7 -1.58 18.62 4.96
N LYS A 8 -2.03 18.50 6.21
CA LYS A 8 -3.21 17.70 6.56
C LYS A 8 -4.36 18.12 5.63
N PRO A 9 -4.99 17.20 4.88
CA PRO A 9 -6.09 17.56 4.01
C PRO A 9 -7.20 18.20 4.84
N LYS A 10 -7.64 19.39 4.41
CA LYS A 10 -8.74 20.11 5.04
C LYS A 10 -9.98 19.24 4.91
N LYS A 11 -10.57 18.82 6.03
CA LYS A 11 -11.81 18.04 6.02
C LYS A 11 -12.89 18.83 5.27
N LEU A 12 -13.38 18.29 4.15
CA LEU A 12 -14.53 18.80 3.43
C LEU A 12 -15.82 18.17 3.97
N THR A 13 -16.90 18.93 3.92
CA THR A 13 -18.25 18.37 4.04
C THR A 13 -18.58 17.60 2.75
N ALA A 14 -19.50 16.64 2.82
CA ALA A 14 -19.92 15.88 1.66
C ALA A 14 -20.46 16.80 0.54
N GLU A 15 -21.26 17.79 0.90
CA GLU A 15 -21.85 18.77 -0.03
C GLU A 15 -20.80 19.58 -0.79
N GLU A 16 -19.74 20.03 -0.11
CA GLU A 16 -18.67 20.81 -0.76
C GLU A 16 -17.77 19.90 -1.62
N PHE A 17 -17.59 18.64 -1.22
CA PHE A 17 -16.89 17.66 -2.06
C PHE A 17 -17.65 17.43 -3.37
N ASP A 18 -18.96 17.17 -3.29
CA ASP A 18 -19.80 16.91 -4.46
C ASP A 18 -19.80 18.10 -5.43
N ARG A 19 -19.92 19.33 -4.91
CA ARG A 19 -19.90 20.55 -5.72
C ARG A 19 -18.59 20.70 -6.50
N ARG A 20 -17.46 20.47 -5.85
CA ARG A 20 -16.13 20.59 -6.47
C ARG A 20 -15.85 19.46 -7.46
N ALA A 21 -16.29 18.24 -7.15
CA ALA A 21 -16.19 17.10 -8.04
C ALA A 21 -16.97 17.35 -9.34
N GLN A 22 -18.20 17.88 -9.23
CA GLN A 22 -19.03 18.25 -10.39
C GLN A 22 -18.44 19.42 -11.19
N ALA A 23 -17.70 20.33 -10.55
CA ALA A 23 -16.98 21.41 -11.21
C ALA A 23 -15.70 20.96 -11.95
N GLY A 24 -15.31 19.68 -11.82
CA GLY A 24 -14.11 19.14 -12.46
C GLY A 24 -12.80 19.49 -11.75
N GLU A 25 -12.85 19.88 -10.47
CA GLU A 25 -11.63 20.16 -9.68
C GLU A 25 -10.83 18.87 -9.39
N ASP A 26 -9.50 18.97 -9.31
CA ASP A 26 -8.63 17.86 -8.87
C ASP A 26 -8.73 17.68 -7.34
N LEU A 27 -9.31 16.55 -6.94
CA LEU A 27 -9.51 16.17 -5.55
C LEU A 27 -8.52 15.11 -5.06
N ALA A 28 -7.44 14.81 -5.80
CA ALA A 28 -6.46 13.78 -5.42
C ALA A 28 -5.89 14.00 -4.01
N SER A 29 -5.73 15.24 -3.57
CA SER A 29 -5.26 15.58 -2.21
C SER A 29 -6.21 15.17 -1.09
N GLN A 30 -7.48 14.87 -1.39
CA GLN A 30 -8.49 14.43 -0.42
C GLN A 30 -8.48 12.93 -0.17
N PHE A 31 -7.80 12.17 -1.02
CA PHE A 31 -7.65 10.73 -0.86
C PHE A 31 -6.38 10.38 -0.08
N ASP A 32 -6.53 9.48 0.88
CA ASP A 32 -5.39 8.88 1.57
C ASP A 32 -4.80 7.76 0.71
N TRP A 33 -3.97 8.15 -0.26
CA TRP A 33 -3.29 7.21 -1.15
C TRP A 33 -2.40 6.23 -0.38
N ASP A 34 -1.91 6.62 0.79
CA ASP A 34 -1.07 5.76 1.64
C ASP A 34 -1.90 4.59 2.21
N LYS A 35 -3.24 4.72 2.26
CA LYS A 35 -4.18 3.65 2.63
C LYS A 35 -4.81 2.93 1.44
N SER A 36 -4.51 3.36 0.21
CA SER A 36 -5.00 2.68 -0.98
C SER A 36 -4.35 1.29 -1.11
N THR A 37 -5.12 0.28 -1.54
CA THR A 37 -4.60 -1.06 -1.78
C THR A 37 -4.74 -1.42 -3.25
N LYS A 38 -3.70 -2.03 -3.83
CA LYS A 38 -3.70 -2.52 -5.21
C LYS A 38 -3.27 -3.98 -5.24
N THR A 39 -4.06 -4.82 -5.92
CA THR A 39 -3.73 -6.23 -6.16
C THR A 39 -2.92 -6.36 -7.44
N ILE A 40 -1.91 -7.22 -7.42
CA ILE A 40 -1.11 -7.58 -8.59
C ILE A 40 -0.99 -9.11 -8.68
N THR A 41 -0.94 -9.62 -9.90
CA THR A 41 -0.66 -11.04 -10.18
C THR A 41 0.83 -11.21 -10.39
N ILE A 42 1.43 -12.21 -9.75
CA ILE A 42 2.86 -12.52 -9.84
C ILE A 42 3.01 -14.02 -10.03
N ASP A 43 3.83 -14.42 -11.00
CA ASP A 43 4.19 -15.81 -11.20
C ASP A 43 5.41 -16.18 -10.35
N PHE A 44 5.36 -17.36 -9.74
CA PHE A 44 6.44 -17.89 -8.91
C PHE A 44 6.95 -19.21 -9.46
N PRO A 45 8.27 -19.45 -9.49
CA PRO A 45 8.82 -20.77 -9.73
C PRO A 45 8.28 -21.80 -8.72
N PHE A 46 8.07 -23.03 -9.16
CA PHE A 46 7.48 -24.08 -8.32
C PHE A 46 8.26 -24.33 -7.02
N TRP A 47 9.59 -24.34 -7.09
CA TRP A 47 10.45 -24.52 -5.92
C TRP A 47 10.24 -23.42 -4.88
N MET A 48 9.99 -22.18 -5.33
CA MET A 48 9.80 -21.03 -4.45
C MET A 48 8.44 -21.10 -3.76
N LEU A 49 7.40 -21.50 -4.50
CA LEU A 49 6.06 -21.70 -3.94
C LEU A 49 6.06 -22.77 -2.83
N ASN A 50 6.77 -23.89 -3.06
CA ASN A 50 6.89 -24.95 -2.05
C ASN A 50 7.60 -24.46 -0.78
N ALA A 51 8.71 -23.72 -0.94
CA ALA A 51 9.41 -23.13 0.19
C ALA A 51 8.52 -22.16 0.99
N LEU A 52 7.77 -21.29 0.28
CA LEU A 52 6.80 -20.37 0.90
C LEU A 52 5.70 -21.12 1.65
N MET A 53 5.20 -22.22 1.09
CA MET A 53 4.15 -23.03 1.73
C MET A 53 4.63 -23.72 3.01
N MET A 54 5.83 -24.29 2.99
CA MET A 54 6.43 -24.92 4.17
C MET A 54 6.61 -23.90 5.29
N GLU A 55 7.09 -22.72 4.96
CA GLU A 55 7.33 -21.66 5.93
C GLU A 55 6.04 -21.06 6.48
N ALA A 56 5.05 -20.85 5.62
CA ALA A 56 3.72 -20.38 6.02
C ALA A 56 3.09 -21.38 7.02
N LYS A 57 3.21 -22.69 6.74
CA LYS A 57 2.77 -23.74 7.66
C LYS A 57 3.55 -23.70 8.98
N ARG A 58 4.88 -23.55 8.93
CA ARG A 58 5.74 -23.47 10.12
C ARG A 58 5.36 -22.31 11.03
N GLN A 59 5.01 -21.16 10.46
CA GLN A 59 4.58 -19.98 11.19
C GLN A 59 3.07 -19.96 11.53
N GLY A 60 2.29 -20.91 11.02
CA GLY A 60 0.85 -20.96 11.23
C GLY A 60 0.07 -19.83 10.54
N ILE A 61 0.62 -19.23 9.49
CA ILE A 61 -0.01 -18.12 8.76
C ILE A 61 -0.28 -18.47 7.29
N GLY A 62 -1.13 -17.69 6.62
CA GLY A 62 -1.40 -17.86 5.20
C GLY A 62 -0.24 -17.39 4.31
N ARG A 63 -0.14 -17.95 3.10
CA ARG A 63 0.92 -17.63 2.11
C ARG A 63 1.01 -16.13 1.82
N THR A 64 -0.13 -15.48 1.58
CA THR A 64 -0.21 -14.04 1.32
C THR A 64 0.22 -13.22 2.53
N ALA A 65 -0.06 -13.68 3.76
CA ALA A 65 0.37 -13.00 4.97
C ALA A 65 1.90 -13.08 5.12
N LEU A 66 2.47 -14.27 4.91
CA LEU A 66 3.93 -14.46 4.92
C LEU A 66 4.63 -13.56 3.89
N ILE A 67 4.14 -13.54 2.65
CA ILE A 67 4.70 -12.69 1.58
C ILE A 67 4.64 -11.21 1.98
N LYS A 68 3.52 -10.75 2.55
CA LYS A 68 3.36 -9.36 2.98
C LYS A 68 4.33 -8.99 4.10
N VAL A 69 4.50 -9.87 5.10
CA VAL A 69 5.44 -9.65 6.22
C VAL A 69 6.86 -9.50 5.68
N TRP A 70 7.34 -10.48 4.91
CA TRP A 70 8.70 -10.45 4.37
C TRP A 70 8.95 -9.26 3.45
N LEU A 71 8.00 -8.92 2.58
CA LEU A 71 8.15 -7.77 1.71
C LEU A 71 8.23 -6.47 2.51
N THR A 72 7.42 -6.33 3.56
CA THR A 72 7.45 -5.17 4.46
C THR A 72 8.81 -5.05 5.16
N GLU A 73 9.32 -6.13 5.74
CA GLU A 73 10.63 -6.15 6.41
C GLU A 73 11.78 -5.74 5.47
N LYS A 74 11.76 -6.25 4.22
CA LYS A 74 12.78 -5.89 3.22
C LYS A 74 12.66 -4.43 2.80
N LEU A 75 11.45 -3.93 2.55
CA LEU A 75 11.24 -2.52 2.18
C LEU A 75 11.61 -1.56 3.32
N ASP A 76 11.30 -1.90 4.57
CA ASP A 76 11.69 -1.10 5.73
C ASP A 76 13.20 -1.06 5.92
N THR A 77 13.89 -2.17 5.63
CA THR A 77 15.36 -2.20 5.65
C THR A 77 15.94 -1.26 4.58
N LEU A 78 15.37 -1.25 3.37
CA LEU A 78 15.82 -0.35 2.30
C LEU A 78 15.60 1.13 2.64
N LYS A 79 14.47 1.47 3.25
CA LYS A 79 14.18 2.85 3.70
C LYS A 79 15.15 3.33 4.78
N LYS A 80 15.55 2.47 5.72
CA LYS A 80 16.48 2.84 6.79
C LYS A 80 17.91 3.06 6.29
N ALA A 81 18.25 2.54 5.11
CA ALA A 81 19.58 2.64 4.52
C ALA A 81 19.78 3.90 3.65
N SER A 82 18.73 4.68 3.38
CA SER A 82 18.78 5.95 2.62
C SER A 82 18.57 7.16 3.51
#